data_AF-A0AAP1G3A2-F1
#
_entry.id   AF-A0AAP1G3A2-F1
#
_cell.length_a   1.000
_cell.length_b   1.000
_cell.length_c   1.000
_cell.angle_alpha   90.00
_cell.angle_beta   90.00
_cell.angle_gamma   90.00
#
_symmetry.space_group_name_H-M   'P 1'
#
loop_
_entity.id
_entity.type
_entity.pdbx_description
1 polymer ?
#
loop_
_entity_poly.entity_id
_entity_poly.type
_entity_poly.pdbx_seq_one_letter_code
_entity_poly.pdbx_strand_id
1 'polypeptide(L)'
;MRFKNILIFTLAIAGITCSSQSPVKGNKKPDAKKLTDDQLLDKVQRQTFRYFWDFAEPHSGMARERYHPDGNYPDRDANIVTTGGSGFGLMSIISAANRGYIKRKEAVERLNKIADFLTKADRFHGAWSHWIDGETGKVKPFGTKDNGGDLVETSFLAQGFLVVREYFKNGTAEEKALAGKYDKLWKGIEWNWYTKGGENALYWHWSPNYAWDMNFKLEGYNECLITYVMAASSPTHTISRETYDKGWARSGKIISDKVAYGFPLILKHNGAENYGGPLFWAHYSYLGLDPNGLKDQYADYQKLNYDHSMINYSYAVENPKAYKAYGKDFWGLTASYSRNEDGSTGYNAHMPGNDVGVVSPTAAISSIVYTPKESIAFIRNLYENYPDSWGLAGFYDALSPQYNWTAKWYLAIDQGPEVVMLENYRSGLIWKLFMNAPEVQQGLKKLGFTTSKYPSKGRKAVK
;
A
#
# COMPACT_ATOMS: atom_id res chain seq x y z
N MET A 1 1.59 41.67 -75.04
CA MET A 1 0.79 42.83 -74.58
C MET A 1 1.30 43.20 -73.20
N ARG A 2 2.07 44.30 -73.05
CA ARG A 2 1.59 45.68 -72.80
C ARG A 2 0.74 45.78 -71.52
N PHE A 3 0.87 46.72 -70.60
CA PHE A 3 1.82 47.76 -70.19
C PHE A 3 1.07 48.47 -69.01
N LYS A 4 1.81 49.03 -68.04
CA LYS A 4 1.50 50.28 -67.29
C LYS A 4 0.32 50.37 -66.28
N ASN A 5 0.72 50.50 -65.00
CA ASN A 5 0.42 51.55 -64.01
C ASN A 5 -0.51 52.72 -64.39
N ILE A 6 -1.40 53.09 -63.45
CA ILE A 6 -1.76 54.45 -62.94
C ILE A 6 -2.34 54.20 -61.52
N LEU A 7 -1.79 54.58 -60.36
CA LEU A 7 -1.28 55.82 -59.77
C LEU A 7 -2.32 56.96 -59.62
N ILE A 8 -2.96 57.04 -58.44
CA ILE A 8 -3.45 58.31 -57.90
C ILE A 8 -2.71 58.57 -56.59
N PHE A 9 -1.93 59.65 -56.63
CA PHE A 9 -1.25 60.30 -55.52
C PHE A 9 -2.26 61.16 -54.76
N THR A 10 -2.28 61.08 -53.44
CA THR A 10 -2.58 62.24 -52.60
C THR A 10 -1.53 62.35 -51.52
N LEU A 11 -0.71 63.38 -51.64
CA LEU A 11 0.27 63.84 -50.66
C LEU A 11 -0.48 64.42 -49.44
N ALA A 12 -0.11 64.00 -48.23
CA ALA A 12 -0.22 64.85 -47.06
C ALA A 12 0.96 64.56 -46.11
N ILE A 13 1.54 65.66 -45.65
CA ILE A 13 2.89 65.81 -45.13
C ILE A 13 2.99 65.43 -43.65
N ALA A 14 4.19 64.98 -43.31
CA ALA A 14 4.77 64.64 -42.02
C ALA A 14 4.23 65.35 -40.77
N GLY A 15 3.99 64.54 -39.73
CA GLY A 15 4.20 64.88 -38.33
C GLY A 15 5.05 63.79 -37.69
N ILE A 16 6.36 64.02 -37.57
CA ILE A 16 7.25 63.16 -36.78
C ILE A 16 6.99 63.46 -35.32
N THR A 17 6.31 62.55 -34.61
CA THR A 17 6.39 62.46 -33.15
C THR A 17 7.03 61.12 -32.80
N CYS A 18 8.29 61.22 -32.37
CA CYS A 18 9.05 60.11 -31.81
C CYS A 18 8.38 59.71 -30.49
N SER A 19 7.53 58.68 -30.52
CA SER A 19 7.10 57.98 -29.32
C SER A 19 7.82 56.64 -29.26
N SER A 20 8.64 56.48 -28.24
CA SER A 20 9.36 55.26 -27.91
C SER A 20 8.37 54.14 -27.61
N GLN A 21 8.09 53.32 -28.62
CA GLN A 21 7.40 52.05 -28.42
C GLN A 21 8.33 51.14 -27.60
N SER A 22 7.98 50.98 -26.33
CA SER A 22 8.55 49.94 -25.48
C SER A 22 8.30 48.58 -26.12
N PRO A 23 9.28 47.66 -26.15
CA PRO A 23 9.08 46.35 -26.73
C PRO A 23 7.98 45.62 -25.95
N VAL A 24 6.98 45.13 -26.67
CA VAL A 24 5.93 44.25 -26.15
C VAL A 24 6.64 43.06 -25.50
N LYS A 25 6.69 43.06 -24.17
CA LYS A 25 7.11 41.89 -23.39
C LYS A 25 6.17 40.75 -23.77
N GLY A 26 6.70 39.76 -24.48
CA GLY A 26 6.01 38.50 -24.69
C GLY A 26 5.51 37.99 -23.33
N ASN A 27 4.22 37.69 -23.26
CA ASN A 27 3.62 36.99 -22.14
C ASN A 27 4.32 35.63 -21.99
N LYS A 28 5.41 35.59 -21.21
CA LYS A 28 5.82 34.35 -20.58
C LYS A 28 4.63 33.91 -19.73
N LYS A 29 4.01 32.77 -20.09
CA LYS A 29 3.17 32.04 -19.13
C LYS A 29 3.96 32.01 -17.82
N PRO A 30 3.37 32.42 -16.67
CA PRO A 30 4.08 32.29 -15.41
C PRO A 30 4.51 30.83 -15.30
N ASP A 31 5.83 30.59 -15.19
CA ASP A 31 6.36 29.27 -14.91
C ASP A 31 5.60 28.75 -13.68
N ALA A 32 4.80 27.71 -13.87
CA ALA A 32 4.13 27.08 -12.76
C ALA A 32 5.23 26.65 -11.78
N LYS A 33 5.30 27.32 -10.63
CA LYS A 33 6.40 27.13 -9.67
C LYS A 33 6.45 25.65 -9.30
N LYS A 34 7.54 24.97 -9.68
CA LYS A 34 7.78 23.56 -9.39
C LYS A 34 7.64 23.30 -7.89
N LEU A 35 6.89 22.26 -7.53
CA LEU A 35 6.68 21.89 -6.12
C LEU A 35 8.00 21.44 -5.49
N THR A 36 8.26 21.86 -4.25
CA THR A 36 9.31 21.24 -3.43
C THR A 36 9.00 19.77 -3.18
N ASP A 37 9.98 18.96 -2.75
CA ASP A 37 9.72 17.56 -2.42
C ASP A 37 8.61 17.43 -1.36
N ASP A 38 8.67 18.21 -0.28
CA ASP A 38 7.63 18.18 0.76
C ASP A 38 6.24 18.56 0.24
N GLN A 39 6.14 19.56 -0.64
CA GLN A 39 4.86 19.95 -1.25
C GLN A 39 4.33 18.87 -2.20
N LEU A 40 5.21 18.22 -2.95
CA LEU A 40 4.87 17.13 -3.84
C LEU A 40 4.39 15.91 -3.04
N LEU A 41 5.12 15.50 -2.00
CA LEU A 41 4.73 14.38 -1.14
C LEU A 41 3.41 14.66 -0.39
N ASP A 42 3.19 15.90 0.08
CA ASP A 42 1.91 16.29 0.68
C ASP A 42 0.75 16.19 -0.31
N LYS A 43 0.98 16.63 -1.56
CA LYS A 43 -0.02 16.57 -2.62
C LYS A 43 -0.36 15.13 -2.99
N VAL A 44 0.64 14.26 -3.18
CA VAL A 44 0.47 12.83 -3.45
C VAL A 44 -0.31 12.19 -2.32
N GLN A 45 0.15 12.33 -1.08
CA GLN A 45 -0.50 11.71 0.07
C GLN A 45 -1.96 12.18 0.24
N ARG A 46 -2.23 13.48 0.13
CA ARG A 46 -3.59 14.04 0.27
C ARG A 46 -4.50 13.59 -0.86
N GLN A 47 -4.02 13.52 -2.10
CA GLN A 47 -4.82 13.08 -3.23
C GLN A 47 -5.09 11.58 -3.14
N THR A 48 -4.09 10.76 -2.83
CA THR A 48 -4.24 9.30 -2.68
C THR A 48 -5.19 8.95 -1.55
N PHE A 49 -5.16 9.69 -0.44
CA PHE A 49 -6.13 9.52 0.67
C PHE A 49 -7.60 9.62 0.22
N ARG A 50 -7.92 10.37 -0.84
CA ARG A 50 -9.30 10.49 -1.36
C ARG A 50 -9.90 9.13 -1.73
N TYR A 51 -9.08 8.13 -2.11
CA TYR A 51 -9.53 6.76 -2.34
C TYR A 51 -10.32 6.20 -1.14
N PHE A 52 -9.77 6.35 0.06
CA PHE A 52 -10.35 5.82 1.29
C PHE A 52 -11.40 6.73 1.94
N TRP A 53 -11.55 7.95 1.42
CA TRP A 53 -12.44 8.95 2.01
C TRP A 53 -13.66 9.24 1.14
N ASP A 54 -13.40 9.74 -0.07
CA ASP A 54 -14.42 10.17 -1.04
C ASP A 54 -14.97 8.98 -1.83
N PHE A 55 -14.14 7.97 -2.08
CA PHE A 55 -14.47 6.81 -2.92
C PHE A 55 -14.70 5.51 -2.14
N ALA A 56 -14.73 5.58 -0.81
CA ALA A 56 -15.13 4.48 0.06
C ALA A 56 -16.55 4.00 -0.27
N GLU A 57 -16.83 2.72 -0.01
CA GLU A 57 -18.18 2.20 -0.21
C GLU A 57 -19.14 2.88 0.78
N PRO A 58 -20.25 3.47 0.31
CA PRO A 58 -21.06 4.39 1.10
C PRO A 58 -21.82 3.74 2.25
N HIS A 59 -22.13 2.45 2.25
CA HIS A 59 -22.86 1.79 3.34
C HIS A 59 -21.94 1.36 4.49
N SER A 60 -20.87 0.65 4.18
CA SER A 60 -19.85 0.16 5.13
C SER A 60 -18.85 1.24 5.55
N GLY A 61 -18.55 2.20 4.67
CA GLY A 61 -17.43 3.12 4.82
C GLY A 61 -16.05 2.48 4.60
N MET A 62 -16.00 1.20 4.20
CA MET A 62 -14.79 0.44 3.95
C MET A 62 -14.20 0.74 2.56
N ALA A 63 -12.95 0.33 2.34
CA ALA A 63 -12.28 0.48 1.06
C ALA A 63 -12.87 -0.51 0.06
N ARG A 64 -13.31 0.00 -1.10
CA ARG A 64 -13.65 -0.86 -2.25
C ARG A 64 -12.42 -1.68 -2.65
N GLU A 65 -12.60 -2.85 -3.24
CA GLU A 65 -11.48 -3.56 -3.89
C GLU A 65 -10.85 -2.70 -4.98
N ARG A 66 -11.72 -2.23 -5.89
CA ARG A 66 -11.35 -1.44 -7.06
C ARG A 66 -12.25 -0.23 -7.21
N TYR A 67 -11.70 0.85 -7.77
CA TYR A 67 -12.47 2.02 -8.19
C TYR A 67 -12.12 2.40 -9.62
N HIS A 68 -13.11 2.32 -10.50
CA HIS A 68 -13.01 2.65 -11.92
C HIS A 68 -13.79 3.95 -12.17
N PRO A 69 -13.11 5.09 -12.39
CA PRO A 69 -13.78 6.38 -12.61
C PRO A 69 -14.67 6.44 -13.86
N ASP A 70 -14.43 5.57 -14.85
CA ASP A 70 -15.26 5.44 -16.06
C ASP A 70 -16.59 4.69 -15.80
N GLY A 71 -16.77 4.13 -14.60
CA GLY A 71 -17.96 3.38 -14.22
C GLY A 71 -18.02 1.97 -14.82
N ASN A 72 -16.98 1.52 -15.53
CA ASN A 72 -16.96 0.21 -16.16
C ASN A 72 -16.40 -0.86 -15.21
N TYR A 73 -17.27 -1.68 -14.62
CA TYR A 73 -16.90 -2.80 -13.74
C TYR A 73 -17.29 -4.11 -14.43
N PRO A 74 -16.36 -4.79 -15.13
CA PRO A 74 -16.64 -6.03 -15.85
C PRO A 74 -17.30 -7.10 -14.97
N ASP A 75 -16.86 -7.19 -13.70
CA ASP A 75 -17.34 -8.18 -12.73
C ASP A 75 -18.53 -7.69 -11.88
N ARG A 76 -19.06 -6.50 -12.17
CA ARG A 76 -20.18 -5.84 -11.44
C ARG A 76 -19.94 -5.80 -9.92
N ASP A 77 -18.74 -5.45 -9.53
CA ASP A 77 -18.21 -5.56 -8.17
C ASP A 77 -17.89 -4.19 -7.53
N ALA A 78 -18.49 -3.10 -8.04
CA ALA A 78 -18.23 -1.74 -7.58
C ALA A 78 -18.55 -1.50 -6.08
N ASN A 79 -19.39 -2.33 -5.47
CA ASN A 79 -19.75 -2.28 -4.05
C ASN A 79 -18.96 -3.28 -3.19
N ILE A 80 -18.10 -4.10 -3.80
CA ILE A 80 -17.29 -5.07 -3.06
C ILE A 80 -16.16 -4.35 -2.34
N VAL A 81 -16.04 -4.62 -1.04
CA VAL A 81 -14.98 -4.10 -0.17
C VAL A 81 -13.98 -5.20 0.15
N THR A 82 -12.71 -4.82 0.24
CA THR A 82 -11.60 -5.72 0.60
C THR A 82 -11.21 -5.52 2.05
N THR A 83 -10.94 -6.61 2.78
CA THR A 83 -10.59 -6.52 4.19
C THR A 83 -9.15 -6.05 4.40
N GLY A 84 -8.16 -6.59 3.70
CA GLY A 84 -6.78 -6.15 3.85
C GLY A 84 -6.57 -4.72 3.35
N GLY A 85 -7.10 -4.39 2.16
CA GLY A 85 -7.07 -3.01 1.65
C GLY A 85 -7.80 -2.01 2.57
N SER A 86 -8.86 -2.43 3.26
CA SER A 86 -9.50 -1.61 4.29
C SER A 86 -8.65 -1.42 5.53
N GLY A 87 -7.82 -2.40 5.89
CA GLY A 87 -6.78 -2.23 6.92
C GLY A 87 -5.84 -1.08 6.61
N PHE A 88 -5.40 -0.98 5.35
CA PHE A 88 -4.58 0.14 4.88
C PHE A 88 -5.36 1.45 4.89
N GLY A 89 -6.65 1.40 4.55
CA GLY A 89 -7.57 2.53 4.65
C GLY A 89 -7.74 3.07 6.08
N LEU A 90 -7.83 2.20 7.08
CA LEU A 90 -7.87 2.60 8.50
C LEU A 90 -6.62 3.40 8.88
N MET A 91 -5.43 2.91 8.51
CA MET A 91 -4.17 3.59 8.76
C MET A 91 -4.09 4.93 7.99
N SER A 92 -4.65 4.98 6.77
CA SER A 92 -4.74 6.19 5.96
C SER A 92 -5.64 7.26 6.59
N ILE A 93 -6.77 6.87 7.19
CA ILE A 93 -7.65 7.79 7.94
C ILE A 93 -6.92 8.38 9.16
N ILE A 94 -6.12 7.57 9.87
CA ILE A 94 -5.31 8.05 10.99
C ILE A 94 -4.26 9.06 10.52
N SER A 95 -3.55 8.77 9.42
CA SER A 95 -2.63 9.71 8.78
C SER A 95 -3.32 11.04 8.43
N ALA A 96 -4.46 10.98 7.74
CA ALA A 96 -5.22 12.16 7.32
C ALA A 96 -5.73 12.99 8.51
N ALA A 97 -6.20 12.34 9.58
CA ALA A 97 -6.61 13.02 10.80
C ALA A 97 -5.43 13.71 11.50
N ASN A 98 -4.27 13.05 11.56
CA ASN A 98 -3.06 13.61 12.16
C ASN A 98 -2.50 14.80 11.37
N ARG A 99 -2.67 14.79 10.04
CA ARG A 99 -2.26 15.90 9.15
C ARG A 99 -3.30 17.01 9.00
N GLY A 100 -4.48 16.87 9.61
CA GLY A 100 -5.57 17.82 9.45
C GLY A 100 -6.14 17.88 8.03
N TYR A 101 -6.04 16.80 7.26
CA TYR A 101 -6.72 16.68 5.96
C TYR A 101 -8.23 16.54 6.14
N ILE A 102 -8.63 15.90 7.24
CA ILE A 102 -10.01 15.77 7.75
C ILE A 102 -10.02 16.18 9.20
N LYS A 103 -11.19 16.54 9.74
CA LYS A 103 -11.30 16.81 11.17
C LYS A 103 -11.22 15.49 11.95
N ARG A 104 -10.59 15.54 13.12
CA ARG A 104 -10.50 14.39 14.04
C ARG A 104 -11.87 13.79 14.39
N LYS A 105 -12.89 14.63 14.56
CA LYS A 105 -14.27 14.18 14.80
C LYS A 105 -14.86 13.41 13.61
N GLU A 106 -14.65 13.89 12.38
CA GLU A 106 -15.10 13.21 11.16
C GLU A 106 -14.41 11.84 11.01
N ALA A 107 -13.12 11.75 11.38
CA ALA A 107 -12.41 10.48 11.45
C ALA A 107 -13.07 9.50 12.44
N VAL A 108 -13.42 9.95 13.65
CA VAL A 108 -14.10 9.13 14.66
C VAL A 108 -15.46 8.63 14.16
N GLU A 109 -16.22 9.48 13.47
CA GLU A 109 -17.52 9.10 12.88
C GLU A 109 -17.35 8.02 11.79
N ARG A 110 -16.42 8.23 10.85
CA ARG A 110 -16.12 7.24 9.79
C ARG A 110 -15.65 5.91 10.37
N LEU A 111 -14.74 5.95 11.35
CA LEU A 111 -14.16 4.75 11.94
C LEU A 111 -15.17 3.99 12.80
N ASN A 112 -16.15 4.67 13.43
CA ASN A 112 -17.27 4.01 14.10
C ASN A 112 -18.15 3.26 13.10
N LYS A 113 -18.47 3.89 11.96
CA LYS A 113 -19.25 3.25 10.89
C LYS A 113 -18.60 1.96 10.39
N ILE A 114 -17.29 2.00 10.13
CA ILE A 114 -16.52 0.82 9.71
C ILE A 114 -16.54 -0.27 10.79
N ALA A 115 -16.30 0.09 12.06
CA ALA A 115 -16.32 -0.88 13.16
C ALA A 115 -17.70 -1.52 13.35
N ASP A 116 -18.78 -0.74 13.21
CA ASP A 116 -20.16 -1.23 13.32
C ASP A 116 -20.55 -2.14 12.15
N PHE A 117 -20.04 -1.87 10.95
CA PHE A 117 -20.17 -2.78 9.81
C PHE A 117 -19.41 -4.10 10.05
N LEU A 118 -18.13 -4.04 10.41
CA LEU A 118 -17.28 -5.21 10.65
C LEU A 118 -17.79 -6.11 11.79
N THR A 119 -18.47 -5.52 12.77
CA THR A 119 -19.12 -6.25 13.86
C THR A 119 -20.27 -7.14 13.37
N LYS A 120 -20.94 -6.74 12.27
CA LYS A 120 -22.12 -7.44 11.70
C LYS A 120 -21.77 -8.30 10.49
N ALA A 121 -20.67 -7.98 9.79
CA ALA A 121 -20.23 -8.72 8.63
C ALA A 121 -19.92 -10.19 8.97
N ASP A 122 -20.03 -11.07 7.98
CA ASP A 122 -19.74 -12.49 8.14
C ASP A 122 -18.29 -12.69 8.64
N ARG A 123 -18.13 -13.59 9.63
CA ARG A 123 -16.85 -13.97 10.21
C ARG A 123 -16.75 -15.48 10.37
N PHE A 124 -15.54 -15.99 10.25
CA PHE A 124 -15.22 -17.42 10.20
C PHE A 124 -14.10 -17.69 11.20
N HIS A 125 -14.47 -18.22 12.38
CA HIS A 125 -13.55 -18.29 13.53
C HIS A 125 -12.88 -16.93 13.81
N GLY A 126 -13.71 -15.89 13.77
CA GLY A 126 -13.28 -14.53 13.99
C GLY A 126 -12.48 -13.87 12.85
N ALA A 127 -12.00 -14.60 11.85
CA ALA A 127 -11.42 -13.98 10.65
C ALA A 127 -12.53 -13.48 9.72
N TRP A 128 -12.24 -12.46 8.91
CA TRP A 128 -13.11 -12.04 7.83
C TRP A 128 -12.69 -12.69 6.52
N SER A 129 -13.58 -12.71 5.53
CA SER A 129 -13.24 -13.10 4.16
C SER A 129 -12.38 -12.02 3.48
N HIS A 130 -11.73 -12.41 2.38
CA HIS A 130 -11.02 -11.46 1.52
C HIS A 130 -11.95 -10.34 1.04
N TRP A 131 -13.06 -10.73 0.41
CA TRP A 131 -14.08 -9.81 -0.08
C TRP A 131 -15.39 -9.91 0.69
N ILE A 132 -15.99 -8.76 0.92
CA ILE A 132 -17.30 -8.59 1.55
C ILE A 132 -18.13 -7.68 0.64
N ASP A 133 -19.39 -8.02 0.46
CA ASP A 133 -20.36 -7.10 -0.13
C ASP A 133 -20.61 -5.92 0.85
N GLY A 134 -20.23 -4.70 0.46
CA GLY A 134 -20.26 -3.53 1.34
C GLY A 134 -21.66 -3.09 1.78
N GLU A 135 -22.69 -3.50 1.04
CA GLU A 135 -24.09 -3.15 1.35
C GLU A 135 -24.69 -4.11 2.37
N THR A 136 -24.29 -5.38 2.32
CA THR A 136 -24.93 -6.44 3.10
C THR A 136 -24.07 -7.01 4.23
N GLY A 137 -22.75 -6.84 4.16
CA GLY A 137 -21.81 -7.48 5.08
C GLY A 137 -21.60 -8.97 4.81
N LYS A 138 -22.08 -9.49 3.67
CA LYS A 138 -21.98 -10.90 3.30
C LYS A 138 -20.70 -11.21 2.54
N VAL A 139 -20.14 -12.40 2.76
CA VAL A 139 -18.96 -12.85 2.02
C VAL A 139 -19.24 -12.85 0.52
N LYS A 140 -18.34 -12.23 -0.24
CA LYS A 140 -18.23 -12.42 -1.69
C LYS A 140 -17.06 -13.39 -1.91
N PRO A 141 -17.30 -14.62 -2.39
CA PRO A 141 -16.21 -15.56 -2.62
C PRO A 141 -15.18 -15.03 -3.62
N PHE A 142 -13.89 -15.16 -3.28
CA PHE A 142 -12.75 -14.80 -4.16
C PHE A 142 -12.38 -15.95 -5.13
N GLY A 143 -12.93 -17.13 -4.87
CA GLY A 143 -12.91 -18.30 -5.74
C GLY A 143 -13.92 -19.32 -5.27
N THR A 144 -14.07 -20.44 -5.98
CA THR A 144 -15.09 -21.45 -5.64
C THR A 144 -14.96 -21.97 -4.20
N LYS A 145 -13.73 -22.19 -3.73
CA LYS A 145 -13.43 -22.72 -2.39
C LYS A 145 -13.03 -21.65 -1.37
N ASP A 146 -12.73 -20.45 -1.84
CA ASP A 146 -12.38 -19.30 -0.99
C ASP A 146 -13.63 -18.45 -0.72
N ASN A 147 -14.47 -18.96 0.17
CA ASN A 147 -15.75 -18.38 0.58
C ASN A 147 -15.90 -18.31 2.11
N GLY A 148 -14.77 -18.32 2.82
CA GLY A 148 -14.69 -18.32 4.27
C GLY A 148 -13.72 -17.27 4.77
N GLY A 149 -13.00 -17.58 5.85
CA GLY A 149 -12.02 -16.66 6.42
C GLY A 149 -10.71 -16.69 5.65
N ASP A 150 -10.20 -15.50 5.37
CA ASP A 150 -8.85 -15.25 4.87
C ASP A 150 -8.03 -14.63 6.02
N LEU A 151 -7.06 -15.39 6.54
CA LEU A 151 -6.26 -14.97 7.68
C LEU A 151 -5.22 -13.89 7.33
N VAL A 152 -4.74 -13.87 6.09
CA VAL A 152 -3.74 -12.90 5.64
C VAL A 152 -4.40 -11.54 5.52
N GLU A 153 -5.53 -11.45 4.83
CA GLU A 153 -6.31 -10.22 4.70
C GLU A 153 -6.81 -9.73 6.06
N THR A 154 -7.26 -10.65 6.92
CA THR A 154 -7.60 -10.35 8.32
C THR A 154 -6.42 -9.77 9.09
N SER A 155 -5.19 -10.21 8.82
CA SER A 155 -3.99 -9.69 9.50
C SER A 155 -3.63 -8.27 9.06
N PHE A 156 -3.83 -7.93 7.79
CA PHE A 156 -3.69 -6.55 7.29
C PHE A 156 -4.75 -5.63 7.91
N LEU A 157 -6.00 -6.10 7.99
CA LEU A 157 -7.09 -5.40 8.66
C LEU A 157 -6.80 -5.16 10.15
N ALA A 158 -6.35 -6.21 10.85
CA ALA A 158 -6.02 -6.16 12.26
C ALA A 158 -4.82 -5.24 12.58
N GLN A 159 -3.88 -5.12 11.64
CA GLN A 159 -2.80 -4.14 11.72
C GLN A 159 -3.36 -2.72 11.87
N GLY A 160 -4.36 -2.38 11.04
CA GLY A 160 -5.09 -1.12 11.12
C GLY A 160 -5.89 -0.97 12.41
N PHE A 161 -6.50 -2.04 12.94
CA PHE A 161 -7.23 -1.99 14.21
C PHE A 161 -6.36 -1.52 15.37
N LEU A 162 -5.15 -2.07 15.49
CA LEU A 162 -4.23 -1.68 16.56
C LEU A 162 -3.79 -0.23 16.40
N VAL A 163 -3.54 0.24 15.17
CA VAL A 163 -3.20 1.65 14.92
C VAL A 163 -4.33 2.59 15.35
N VAL A 164 -5.58 2.29 14.98
CA VAL A 164 -6.75 3.07 15.38
C VAL A 164 -6.92 3.07 16.90
N ARG A 165 -6.84 1.90 17.53
CA ARG A 165 -6.92 1.75 18.99
C ARG A 165 -5.87 2.61 19.68
N GLU A 166 -4.61 2.49 19.28
CA GLU A 166 -3.49 3.18 19.93
C GLU A 166 -3.55 4.70 19.73
N TYR A 167 -4.12 5.19 18.63
CA TYR A 167 -4.27 6.62 18.36
C TYR A 167 -5.35 7.29 19.22
N PHE A 168 -6.40 6.54 19.57
CA PHE A 168 -7.58 7.06 20.27
C PHE A 168 -7.69 6.62 21.75
N LYS A 169 -6.90 5.65 22.22
CA LYS A 169 -7.01 5.08 23.60
C LYS A 169 -6.92 6.09 24.74
N ASN A 170 -6.25 7.23 24.53
CA ASN A 170 -6.08 8.28 25.54
C ASN A 170 -6.91 9.53 25.25
N GLY A 171 -7.85 9.44 24.30
CA GLY A 171 -8.67 10.53 23.82
C GLY A 171 -9.89 10.87 24.68
N THR A 172 -10.89 11.49 24.05
CA THR A 172 -12.22 11.75 24.64
C THR A 172 -12.97 10.46 24.99
N ALA A 173 -14.14 10.57 25.62
CA ALA A 173 -14.97 9.40 25.92
C ALA A 173 -15.39 8.65 24.64
N GLU A 174 -15.77 9.38 23.59
CA GLU A 174 -16.14 8.83 22.28
C GLU A 174 -14.96 8.14 21.60
N GLU A 175 -13.77 8.74 21.68
CA GLU A 175 -12.53 8.17 21.13
C GLU A 175 -12.11 6.89 21.87
N LYS A 176 -12.23 6.89 23.20
CA LYS A 176 -11.99 5.68 24.01
C LYS A 176 -12.99 4.57 23.71
N ALA A 177 -14.26 4.90 23.50
CA ALA A 177 -15.27 3.94 23.08
C ALA A 177 -14.94 3.34 21.70
N LEU A 178 -14.51 4.17 20.74
CA LEU A 178 -14.03 3.71 19.44
C LEU A 178 -12.82 2.78 19.57
N ALA A 179 -11.81 3.15 20.36
CA ALA A 179 -10.66 2.30 20.62
C ALA A 179 -11.07 0.95 21.22
N GLY A 180 -12.06 0.94 22.13
CA GLY A 180 -12.64 -0.27 22.70
C GLY A 180 -13.33 -1.18 21.67
N LYS A 181 -14.02 -0.61 20.66
CA LYS A 181 -14.62 -1.40 19.57
C LYS A 181 -13.54 -2.13 18.77
N TYR A 182 -12.48 -1.43 18.36
CA TYR A 182 -11.38 -2.04 17.61
C TYR A 182 -10.59 -3.07 18.43
N ASP A 183 -10.42 -2.84 19.74
CA ASP A 183 -9.82 -3.82 20.65
C ASP A 183 -10.64 -5.11 20.73
N LYS A 184 -11.98 -5.00 20.79
CA LYS A 184 -12.89 -6.15 20.79
C LYS A 184 -12.84 -6.92 19.46
N LEU A 185 -12.83 -6.22 18.33
CA LEU A 185 -12.70 -6.83 17.00
C LEU A 185 -11.39 -7.61 16.89
N TRP A 186 -10.27 -6.99 17.27
CA TRP A 186 -8.95 -7.61 17.32
C TRP A 186 -8.90 -8.88 18.18
N LYS A 187 -9.37 -8.80 19.43
CA LYS A 187 -9.34 -9.92 20.38
C LYS A 187 -10.26 -11.08 19.99
N GLY A 188 -11.23 -10.83 19.12
CA GLY A 188 -12.15 -11.85 18.66
C GLY A 188 -11.64 -12.70 17.51
N ILE A 189 -10.40 -12.52 17.02
CA ILE A 189 -9.85 -13.30 15.90
C ILE A 189 -9.19 -14.57 16.46
N GLU A 190 -9.65 -15.75 16.03
CA GLU A 190 -9.17 -17.05 16.52
C GLU A 190 -7.93 -17.53 15.74
N TRP A 191 -6.79 -16.85 15.86
CA TRP A 191 -5.58 -17.18 15.09
C TRP A 191 -5.13 -18.64 15.23
N ASN A 192 -5.26 -19.20 16.43
CA ASN A 192 -4.91 -20.59 16.70
C ASN A 192 -5.84 -21.59 16.00
N TRP A 193 -7.08 -21.24 15.63
CA TRP A 193 -7.94 -22.08 14.80
C TRP A 193 -7.27 -22.40 13.45
N TYR A 194 -6.64 -21.39 12.86
CA TYR A 194 -5.94 -21.46 11.58
C TYR A 194 -4.62 -22.24 11.62
N THR A 195 -4.36 -22.95 12.71
CA THR A 195 -3.31 -23.98 12.78
C THR A 195 -3.81 -25.35 12.32
N LYS A 196 -5.07 -25.49 11.88
CA LYS A 196 -5.65 -26.75 11.39
C LYS A 196 -5.49 -27.88 12.41
N GLY A 197 -6.00 -27.67 13.63
CA GLY A 197 -5.93 -28.67 14.69
C GLY A 197 -4.57 -28.75 15.40
N GLY A 198 -3.82 -27.65 15.44
CA GLY A 198 -2.57 -27.55 16.21
C GLY A 198 -1.31 -27.91 15.42
N GLU A 199 -1.34 -27.89 14.08
CA GLU A 199 -0.12 -27.98 13.30
C GLU A 199 0.81 -26.79 13.61
N ASN A 200 2.11 -27.01 13.41
CA ASN A 200 3.10 -25.96 13.59
C ASN A 200 3.21 -25.05 12.35
N ALA A 201 2.08 -24.60 11.82
CA ALA A 201 1.98 -23.61 10.75
C ALA A 201 0.62 -22.91 10.80
N LEU A 202 0.53 -21.73 10.19
CA LEU A 202 -0.75 -21.10 9.88
C LEU A 202 -1.19 -21.47 8.46
N TYR A 203 -2.50 -21.61 8.27
CA TYR A 203 -3.15 -21.78 6.98
C TYR A 203 -3.85 -20.48 6.59
N TRP A 204 -3.76 -20.15 5.31
CA TRP A 204 -4.31 -18.91 4.77
C TRP A 204 -5.84 -18.88 4.87
N HIS A 205 -6.51 -20.00 4.54
CA HIS A 205 -7.96 -20.04 4.39
C HIS A 205 -8.60 -21.11 5.27
N TRP A 206 -9.83 -20.84 5.70
CA TRP A 206 -10.76 -21.84 6.21
C TRP A 206 -12.19 -21.53 5.74
N SER A 207 -12.94 -22.54 5.31
CA SER A 207 -14.31 -22.39 4.82
C SER A 207 -15.31 -23.22 5.63
N PRO A 208 -16.52 -22.72 5.90
CA PRO A 208 -17.58 -23.55 6.49
C PRO A 208 -18.06 -24.68 5.55
N ASN A 209 -17.92 -24.49 4.23
CA ASN A 209 -18.39 -25.43 3.21
C ASN A 209 -17.29 -26.39 2.74
N TYR A 210 -16.03 -25.95 2.81
CA TYR A 210 -14.88 -26.67 2.25
C TYR A 210 -13.76 -26.93 3.28
N ALA A 211 -13.96 -26.55 4.54
CA ALA A 211 -12.98 -26.67 5.62
C ALA A 211 -11.59 -26.18 5.20
N TRP A 212 -10.63 -27.10 5.06
CA TRP A 212 -9.23 -26.83 4.76
C TRP A 212 -8.84 -27.14 3.31
N ASP A 213 -9.80 -27.31 2.40
CA ASP A 213 -9.54 -27.74 1.02
C ASP A 213 -8.64 -26.79 0.21
N MET A 214 -8.67 -25.49 0.50
CA MET A 214 -7.71 -24.53 -0.08
C MET A 214 -6.27 -24.94 0.25
N ASN A 215 -6.07 -25.58 1.42
CA ASN A 215 -4.86 -26.25 1.87
C ASN A 215 -3.56 -25.44 1.67
N PHE A 216 -3.65 -24.12 1.85
CA PHE A 216 -2.54 -23.22 1.61
C PHE A 216 -1.85 -22.88 2.93
N LYS A 217 -0.74 -23.58 3.19
CA LYS A 217 0.14 -23.33 4.32
C LYS A 217 0.98 -22.07 4.10
N LEU A 218 1.04 -21.18 5.08
CA LEU A 218 1.81 -19.95 5.03
C LEU A 218 3.28 -20.21 5.36
N GLU A 219 4.11 -20.35 4.32
CA GLU A 219 5.56 -20.53 4.44
C GLU A 219 6.28 -19.29 3.89
N GLY A 220 7.33 -18.82 4.57
CA GLY A 220 8.08 -17.64 4.16
C GLY A 220 9.19 -17.92 3.15
N TYR A 221 9.72 -16.91 2.45
CA TYR A 221 9.39 -15.48 2.60
C TYR A 221 8.44 -14.97 1.50
N ASN A 222 7.42 -14.22 1.94
CA ASN A 222 6.46 -13.47 1.11
C ASN A 222 5.85 -12.31 1.94
N GLU A 223 4.73 -11.73 1.50
CA GLU A 223 4.02 -10.61 2.16
C GLU A 223 3.41 -10.92 3.54
N CYS A 224 3.37 -12.18 3.97
CA CYS A 224 2.50 -12.65 5.06
C CYS A 224 3.17 -12.66 6.46
N LEU A 225 4.33 -12.02 6.64
CA LEU A 225 5.04 -12.01 7.94
C LEU A 225 4.15 -11.52 9.08
N ILE A 226 3.37 -10.46 8.84
CA ILE A 226 2.51 -9.85 9.85
C ILE A 226 1.42 -10.80 10.34
N THR A 227 0.99 -11.78 9.54
CA THR A 227 0.02 -12.79 9.95
C THR A 227 0.54 -13.60 11.14
N TYR A 228 1.81 -14.01 11.10
CA TYR A 228 2.45 -14.70 12.22
C TYR A 228 2.70 -13.78 13.42
N VAL A 229 3.15 -12.53 13.18
CA VAL A 229 3.37 -11.55 14.26
C VAL A 229 2.06 -11.26 14.99
N MET A 230 0.96 -11.05 14.27
CA MET A 230 -0.36 -10.80 14.86
C MET A 230 -0.88 -12.04 15.59
N ALA A 231 -0.77 -13.23 14.99
CA ALA A 231 -1.14 -14.46 15.68
C ALA A 231 -0.37 -14.66 16.99
N ALA A 232 0.93 -14.36 17.04
CA ALA A 232 1.73 -14.44 18.26
C ALA A 232 1.39 -13.33 19.26
N SER A 233 0.93 -12.18 18.78
CA SER A 233 0.53 -11.01 19.58
C SER A 233 -0.87 -11.15 20.19
N SER A 234 -1.72 -12.03 19.67
CA SER A 234 -3.09 -12.19 20.19
C SER A 234 -3.09 -12.57 21.69
N PRO A 235 -3.82 -11.84 22.55
CA PRO A 235 -3.89 -12.16 23.98
C PRO A 235 -4.90 -13.29 24.30
N THR A 236 -5.76 -13.66 23.34
CA THR A 236 -6.88 -14.59 23.52
C THR A 236 -6.71 -15.88 22.73
N HIS A 237 -6.12 -15.80 21.53
CA HIS A 237 -6.04 -16.91 20.58
C HIS A 237 -4.62 -17.05 20.00
N THR A 238 -3.61 -17.02 20.87
CA THR A 238 -2.21 -16.98 20.47
C THR A 238 -1.70 -18.29 19.87
N ILE A 239 -0.79 -18.23 18.88
CA ILE A 239 -0.04 -19.40 18.39
C ILE A 239 1.18 -19.71 19.25
N SER A 240 1.79 -20.89 19.11
CA SER A 240 3.08 -21.18 19.75
C SER A 240 4.23 -20.53 18.95
N ARG A 241 5.42 -20.44 19.57
CA ARG A 241 6.63 -20.06 18.83
C ARG A 241 6.98 -21.09 17.74
N GLU A 242 6.72 -22.38 17.98
CA GLU A 242 6.99 -23.44 17.00
C GLU A 242 6.19 -23.26 15.71
N THR A 243 4.97 -22.71 15.79
CA THR A 243 4.16 -22.39 14.61
C THR A 243 4.91 -21.46 13.65
N TYR A 244 5.63 -20.46 14.18
CA TYR A 244 6.50 -19.58 13.39
C TYR A 244 7.77 -20.28 12.93
N ASP A 245 8.51 -20.91 13.84
CA ASP A 245 9.82 -21.49 13.53
C ASP A 245 9.71 -22.64 12.51
N LYS A 246 8.68 -23.49 12.60
CA LYS A 246 8.49 -24.64 11.70
C LYS A 246 7.65 -24.30 10.47
N GLY A 247 6.64 -23.44 10.61
CA GLY A 247 5.75 -23.05 9.51
C GLY A 247 6.35 -21.95 8.66
N TRP A 248 6.39 -20.72 9.20
CA TRP A 248 6.91 -19.55 8.48
C TRP A 248 8.38 -19.71 8.10
N ALA A 249 9.24 -19.97 9.08
CA ALA A 249 10.69 -20.00 8.88
C ALA A 249 11.21 -21.36 8.37
N ARG A 250 10.31 -22.36 8.24
CA ARG A 250 10.60 -23.67 7.65
C ARG A 250 11.79 -24.37 8.33
N SER A 251 11.89 -24.22 9.66
CA SER A 251 13.02 -24.68 10.47
C SER A 251 14.38 -24.15 9.97
N GLY A 252 14.43 -22.86 9.63
CA GLY A 252 15.63 -22.17 9.14
C GLY A 252 15.82 -22.20 7.62
N LYS A 253 15.04 -22.99 6.88
CA LYS A 253 15.12 -23.05 5.40
C LYS A 253 14.59 -21.80 4.70
N ILE A 254 14.10 -20.82 5.45
CA ILE A 254 13.76 -19.48 4.96
C ILE A 254 15.00 -18.65 4.61
N ILE A 255 16.19 -18.95 5.16
CA ILE A 255 17.41 -18.19 4.87
C ILE A 255 17.88 -18.48 3.44
N SER A 256 18.40 -17.45 2.77
CA SER A 256 18.96 -17.53 1.43
C SER A 256 20.33 -16.86 1.36
N ASP A 257 21.19 -17.37 0.48
CA ASP A 257 22.53 -16.86 0.18
C ASP A 257 22.61 -16.15 -1.19
N LYS A 258 21.47 -16.00 -1.88
CA LYS A 258 21.38 -15.39 -3.20
C LYS A 258 21.75 -13.90 -3.16
N VAL A 259 22.34 -13.43 -4.25
CA VAL A 259 22.73 -12.03 -4.45
C VAL A 259 22.31 -11.61 -5.85
N ALA A 260 21.69 -10.44 -5.96
CA ALA A 260 21.35 -9.81 -7.23
C ALA A 260 21.80 -8.35 -7.22
N TYR A 261 22.46 -7.89 -8.29
CA TYR A 261 22.99 -6.51 -8.38
C TYR A 261 23.89 -6.08 -7.20
N GLY A 262 24.58 -7.04 -6.57
CA GLY A 262 25.39 -6.78 -5.37
C GLY A 262 24.60 -6.67 -4.06
N PHE A 263 23.28 -6.83 -4.09
CA PHE A 263 22.41 -6.83 -2.91
C PHE A 263 22.02 -8.27 -2.53
N PRO A 264 22.23 -8.68 -1.25
CA PRO A 264 21.80 -9.98 -0.76
C PRO A 264 20.27 -10.13 -0.69
N LEU A 265 19.74 -11.27 -1.15
CA LEU A 265 18.39 -11.73 -0.86
C LEU A 265 18.46 -12.64 0.38
N ILE A 266 18.52 -12.04 1.57
CA ILE A 266 18.81 -12.75 2.82
C ILE A 266 17.74 -13.78 3.21
N LEU A 267 16.52 -13.65 2.68
CA LEU A 267 15.45 -14.63 2.80
C LEU A 267 15.03 -15.17 1.42
N LYS A 268 14.63 -16.44 1.41
CA LYS A 268 14.14 -17.18 0.25
C LYS A 268 12.76 -16.67 -0.15
N HIS A 269 12.73 -15.78 -1.13
CA HIS A 269 11.49 -15.25 -1.71
C HIS A 269 10.80 -16.35 -2.52
N ASN A 270 9.61 -16.76 -2.09
CA ASN A 270 8.90 -17.90 -2.68
C ASN A 270 8.68 -17.74 -4.19
N GLY A 271 9.15 -18.70 -4.99
CA GLY A 271 9.00 -18.64 -6.46
C GLY A 271 9.80 -17.52 -7.15
N ALA A 272 10.61 -16.76 -6.41
CA ALA A 272 11.30 -15.57 -6.91
C ALA A 272 12.73 -15.43 -6.35
N GLU A 273 13.44 -16.54 -6.20
CA GLU A 273 14.72 -16.61 -5.47
C GLU A 273 15.88 -15.85 -6.15
N ASN A 274 15.77 -15.54 -7.45
CA ASN A 274 16.86 -14.90 -8.20
C ASN A 274 16.92 -13.38 -8.01
N TYR A 275 15.77 -12.71 -7.89
CA TYR A 275 15.68 -11.25 -7.85
C TYR A 275 14.72 -10.72 -6.77
N GLY A 276 14.16 -11.59 -5.94
CA GLY A 276 13.05 -11.24 -5.05
C GLY A 276 11.70 -11.20 -5.79
N GLY A 277 10.62 -11.21 -5.01
CA GLY A 277 9.24 -11.22 -5.51
C GLY A 277 8.73 -9.83 -5.93
N PRO A 278 7.42 -9.70 -6.16
CA PRO A 278 6.76 -8.40 -6.33
C PRO A 278 7.05 -7.48 -5.14
N LEU A 279 7.24 -6.17 -5.40
CA LEU A 279 7.79 -5.28 -4.38
C LEU A 279 6.86 -5.03 -3.18
N PHE A 280 5.55 -5.29 -3.31
CA PHE A 280 4.61 -5.20 -2.19
C PHE A 280 4.95 -6.12 -1.01
N TRP A 281 5.76 -7.16 -1.21
CA TRP A 281 6.27 -8.02 -0.14
C TRP A 281 7.16 -7.26 0.86
N ALA A 282 7.77 -6.15 0.45
CA ALA A 282 8.50 -5.24 1.32
C ALA A 282 7.59 -4.18 1.98
N HIS A 283 6.27 -4.20 1.72
CA HIS A 283 5.34 -3.14 2.15
C HIS A 283 4.28 -3.63 3.14
N TYR A 284 3.43 -4.59 2.77
CA TYR A 284 2.15 -4.84 3.47
C TYR A 284 2.32 -5.24 4.94
N SER A 285 3.29 -6.12 5.21
CA SER A 285 3.62 -6.51 6.57
C SER A 285 4.26 -5.41 7.40
N TYR A 286 4.76 -4.34 6.76
CA TYR A 286 5.60 -3.30 7.37
C TYR A 286 4.93 -1.93 7.42
N LEU A 287 3.62 -1.82 7.16
CA LEU A 287 2.90 -0.55 7.27
C LEU A 287 2.82 -0.06 8.73
N GLY A 288 2.68 -0.98 9.67
CA GLY A 288 2.67 -0.78 11.11
C GLY A 288 3.86 -1.43 11.81
N LEU A 289 4.30 -2.61 11.38
CA LEU A 289 5.52 -3.24 11.90
C LEU A 289 6.75 -2.47 11.38
N ASP A 290 7.40 -1.72 12.26
CA ASP A 290 8.56 -0.90 11.91
C ASP A 290 9.77 -1.80 11.62
N PRO A 291 10.27 -1.87 10.36
CA PRO A 291 11.41 -2.72 10.03
C PRO A 291 12.74 -2.16 10.56
N ASN A 292 12.80 -0.88 10.95
CA ASN A 292 14.04 -0.22 11.33
C ASN A 292 14.59 -0.77 12.65
N GLY A 293 15.74 -1.45 12.58
CA GLY A 293 16.33 -2.13 13.73
C GLY A 293 15.55 -3.35 14.20
N LEU A 294 14.57 -3.83 13.41
CA LEU A 294 13.86 -5.07 13.65
C LEU A 294 14.70 -6.24 13.16
N LYS A 295 15.01 -7.17 14.06
CA LYS A 295 15.78 -8.38 13.74
C LYS A 295 15.21 -9.58 14.46
N ASP A 296 15.35 -10.76 13.88
CA ASP A 296 15.16 -12.03 14.55
C ASP A 296 16.36 -12.96 14.25
N GLN A 297 16.22 -14.27 14.49
CA GLN A 297 17.29 -15.22 14.18
C GLN A 297 17.54 -15.42 12.67
N TYR A 298 16.63 -15.00 11.79
CA TYR A 298 16.70 -15.26 10.36
C TYR A 298 17.12 -14.02 9.55
N ALA A 299 16.71 -12.81 9.96
CA ALA A 299 16.94 -11.61 9.16
C ALA A 299 17.11 -10.31 9.96
N ASP A 300 17.80 -9.36 9.32
CA ASP A 300 17.64 -7.92 9.57
C ASP A 300 16.60 -7.38 8.58
N TYR A 301 15.43 -7.01 9.07
CA TYR A 301 14.28 -6.70 8.20
C TYR A 301 14.38 -5.32 7.53
N GLN A 302 15.13 -4.38 8.12
CA GLN A 302 15.45 -3.13 7.45
C GLN A 302 16.33 -3.41 6.23
N LYS A 303 17.35 -4.26 6.42
CA LYS A 303 18.25 -4.65 5.32
C LYS A 303 17.51 -5.47 4.25
N LEU A 304 16.71 -6.44 4.65
CA LEU A 304 15.89 -7.27 3.75
C LEU A 304 15.09 -6.41 2.77
N ASN A 305 14.33 -5.45 3.32
CA ASN A 305 13.42 -4.64 2.51
C ASN A 305 14.18 -3.62 1.66
N TYR A 306 15.26 -3.03 2.20
CA TYR A 306 16.15 -2.16 1.42
C TYR A 306 16.77 -2.89 0.23
N ASP A 307 17.34 -4.07 0.44
CA ASP A 307 17.97 -4.87 -0.61
C ASP A 307 16.92 -5.27 -1.67
N HIS A 308 15.71 -5.70 -1.27
CA HIS A 308 14.63 -6.03 -2.20
C HIS A 308 14.19 -4.83 -3.05
N SER A 309 14.02 -3.65 -2.45
CA SER A 309 13.74 -2.40 -3.18
C SER A 309 14.86 -2.03 -4.14
N MET A 310 16.13 -2.15 -3.73
CA MET A 310 17.27 -1.83 -4.57
C MET A 310 17.46 -2.82 -5.72
N ILE A 311 17.13 -4.10 -5.55
CA ILE A 311 17.14 -5.08 -6.65
C ILE A 311 16.07 -4.75 -7.69
N ASN A 312 14.86 -4.41 -7.24
CA ASN A 312 13.77 -4.00 -8.13
C ASN A 312 14.14 -2.73 -8.92
N TYR A 313 14.68 -1.73 -8.23
CA TYR A 313 15.22 -0.51 -8.84
C TYR A 313 16.35 -0.81 -9.84
N SER A 314 17.34 -1.62 -9.44
CA SER A 314 18.52 -1.92 -10.27
C SER A 314 18.15 -2.69 -11.54
N TYR A 315 17.19 -3.62 -11.45
CA TYR A 315 16.64 -4.31 -12.63
C TYR A 315 16.02 -3.31 -13.62
N ALA A 316 15.22 -2.35 -13.13
CA ALA A 316 14.63 -1.33 -14.00
C ALA A 316 15.67 -0.37 -14.59
N VAL A 317 16.77 -0.10 -13.88
CA VAL A 317 17.90 0.69 -14.37
C VAL A 317 18.71 -0.04 -15.43
N GLU A 318 18.98 -1.33 -15.24
CA GLU A 318 19.61 -2.17 -16.28
C GLU A 318 18.70 -2.31 -17.50
N ASN A 319 17.40 -2.48 -17.28
CA ASN A 319 16.38 -2.65 -18.31
C ASN A 319 16.74 -3.76 -19.33
N PRO A 320 16.90 -5.02 -18.88
CA PRO A 320 17.38 -6.10 -19.76
C PRO A 320 16.43 -6.43 -20.92
N LYS A 321 15.16 -6.03 -20.83
CA LYS A 321 14.15 -6.19 -21.88
C LYS A 321 13.99 -4.97 -22.79
N ALA A 322 14.79 -3.91 -22.56
CA ALA A 322 14.77 -2.66 -23.32
C ALA A 322 13.37 -2.01 -23.43
N TYR A 323 12.54 -2.12 -22.39
CA TYR A 323 11.24 -1.45 -22.36
C TYR A 323 11.41 0.08 -22.31
N LYS A 324 10.56 0.80 -23.03
CA LYS A 324 10.60 2.26 -23.04
C LYS A 324 10.46 2.86 -21.64
N ALA A 325 11.21 3.93 -21.41
CA ALA A 325 11.24 4.77 -20.20
C ALA A 325 11.87 4.17 -18.94
N TYR A 326 11.99 2.83 -18.82
CA TYR A 326 12.63 2.18 -17.68
C TYR A 326 14.00 2.81 -17.38
N GLY A 327 14.25 3.10 -16.10
CA GLY A 327 15.50 3.74 -15.69
C GLY A 327 15.42 4.34 -14.29
N LYS A 328 16.42 5.17 -13.96
CA LYS A 328 16.60 5.76 -12.62
C LYS A 328 15.39 6.55 -12.07
N ASP A 329 14.54 7.06 -12.96
CA ASP A 329 13.40 7.91 -12.61
C ASP A 329 12.05 7.24 -12.98
N PHE A 330 12.07 6.00 -13.49
CA PHE A 330 10.88 5.24 -13.90
C PHE A 330 11.09 3.75 -13.63
N TRP A 331 10.64 3.30 -12.46
CA TRP A 331 10.90 1.96 -11.92
C TRP A 331 9.75 1.54 -11.00
N GLY A 332 9.74 0.27 -10.59
CA GLY A 332 8.77 -0.26 -9.63
C GLY A 332 7.89 -1.34 -10.23
N LEU A 333 8.30 -2.59 -10.03
CA LEU A 333 7.56 -3.78 -10.45
C LEU A 333 6.87 -4.43 -9.25
N THR A 334 5.54 -4.51 -9.29
CA THR A 334 4.74 -5.20 -8.28
C THR A 334 3.44 -5.72 -8.89
N ALA A 335 2.71 -6.56 -8.15
CA ALA A 335 1.40 -7.03 -8.58
C ALA A 335 0.42 -5.85 -8.69
N SER A 336 -0.29 -5.76 -9.82
CA SER A 336 -1.22 -4.67 -10.14
C SER A 336 -2.05 -5.03 -11.36
N TYR A 337 -2.93 -4.12 -11.80
CA TYR A 337 -3.45 -4.16 -13.16
C TYR A 337 -2.32 -4.19 -14.19
N SER A 338 -2.57 -4.87 -15.31
CA SER A 338 -1.62 -5.09 -16.39
C SER A 338 -2.32 -4.98 -17.75
N ARG A 339 -1.52 -4.85 -18.80
CA ARG A 339 -2.03 -4.83 -20.18
C ARG A 339 -1.94 -6.25 -20.76
N ASN A 340 -3.08 -6.79 -21.17
CA ASN A 340 -3.13 -8.05 -21.91
C ASN A 340 -2.58 -7.88 -23.33
N GLU A 341 -2.31 -8.99 -24.03
CA GLU A 341 -1.78 -8.95 -25.41
C GLU A 341 -2.71 -8.18 -26.36
N ASP A 342 -4.03 -8.40 -26.22
CA ASP A 342 -5.10 -7.74 -26.98
C ASP A 342 -5.30 -6.25 -26.64
N GLY A 343 -4.59 -5.73 -25.63
CA GLY A 343 -4.66 -4.35 -25.17
C GLY A 343 -5.74 -4.06 -24.12
N SER A 344 -6.54 -5.06 -23.73
CA SER A 344 -7.43 -4.95 -22.59
C SER A 344 -6.65 -4.89 -21.26
N THR A 345 -7.32 -4.45 -20.20
CA THR A 345 -6.74 -4.43 -18.85
C THR A 345 -7.00 -5.77 -18.16
N GLY A 346 -5.94 -6.46 -17.76
CA GLY A 346 -5.94 -7.64 -16.90
C GLY A 346 -5.21 -7.38 -15.58
N TYR A 347 -4.73 -8.42 -14.93
CA TYR A 347 -3.95 -8.35 -13.68
C TYR A 347 -2.74 -9.27 -13.78
N ASN A 348 -1.59 -8.88 -13.23
CA ASN A 348 -0.38 -9.70 -13.23
C ASN A 348 0.49 -9.39 -12.01
N ALA A 349 1.23 -10.40 -11.53
CA ALA A 349 2.18 -10.28 -10.44
C ALA A 349 3.55 -9.83 -10.96
N HIS A 350 3.70 -8.55 -11.31
CA HIS A 350 4.95 -8.04 -11.86
C HIS A 350 6.09 -8.09 -10.83
N MET A 351 7.25 -8.50 -11.30
CA MET A 351 8.50 -8.55 -10.54
C MET A 351 9.66 -8.62 -11.55
N PRO A 352 10.93 -8.44 -11.14
CA PRO A 352 12.06 -8.58 -12.08
C PRO A 352 12.05 -9.90 -12.87
N GLY A 353 11.60 -11.01 -12.27
CA GLY A 353 11.45 -12.31 -12.94
C GLY A 353 10.21 -12.47 -13.82
N ASN A 354 9.27 -11.52 -13.78
CA ASN A 354 8.00 -11.50 -14.52
C ASN A 354 7.68 -10.06 -14.96
N ASP A 355 8.54 -9.52 -15.80
CA ASP A 355 8.45 -8.16 -16.32
C ASP A 355 7.78 -8.16 -17.71
N VAL A 356 6.68 -7.42 -17.84
CA VAL A 356 5.95 -7.23 -19.12
C VAL A 356 5.93 -5.76 -19.54
N GLY A 357 6.84 -4.93 -19.03
CA GLY A 357 6.94 -3.51 -19.40
C GLY A 357 5.89 -2.63 -18.73
N VAL A 358 5.27 -3.11 -17.64
CA VAL A 358 4.29 -2.38 -16.83
C VAL A 358 4.93 -1.97 -15.50
N VAL A 359 4.81 -0.69 -15.15
CA VAL A 359 5.25 -0.13 -13.87
C VAL A 359 4.02 0.25 -13.07
N SER A 360 4.05 -0.02 -11.76
CA SER A 360 2.95 0.28 -10.85
C SER A 360 3.45 1.28 -9.79
N PRO A 361 2.86 2.49 -9.69
CA PRO A 361 3.39 3.55 -8.84
C PRO A 361 3.60 3.15 -7.37
N THR A 362 2.70 2.34 -6.82
CA THR A 362 2.79 1.88 -5.43
C THR A 362 4.11 1.19 -5.11
N ALA A 363 4.74 0.49 -6.07
CA ALA A 363 6.02 -0.19 -5.86
C ALA A 363 7.11 0.80 -5.42
N ALA A 364 7.32 1.86 -6.20
CA ALA A 364 8.34 2.86 -5.92
C ALA A 364 7.91 3.81 -4.80
N ILE A 365 6.65 4.25 -4.78
CA ILE A 365 6.15 5.21 -3.79
C ILE A 365 6.17 4.61 -2.38
N SER A 366 5.68 3.38 -2.21
CA SER A 366 5.63 2.71 -0.91
C SER A 366 7.01 2.27 -0.42
N SER A 367 8.00 2.21 -1.31
CA SER A 367 9.40 1.98 -0.95
C SER A 367 10.15 3.23 -0.47
N ILE A 368 9.50 4.39 -0.37
CA ILE A 368 10.14 5.66 0.04
C ILE A 368 10.85 5.58 1.40
N VAL A 369 10.37 4.72 2.30
CA VAL A 369 10.99 4.47 3.60
C VAL A 369 12.35 3.75 3.52
N TYR A 370 12.64 3.09 2.41
CA TYR A 370 13.87 2.35 2.16
C TYR A 370 14.78 3.08 1.16
N THR A 371 14.19 3.61 0.08
CA THR A 371 14.89 4.24 -1.05
C THR A 371 14.36 5.65 -1.32
N PRO A 372 14.46 6.59 -0.35
CA PRO A 372 13.75 7.87 -0.45
C PRO A 372 14.16 8.70 -1.66
N LYS A 373 15.45 8.67 -2.03
CA LYS A 373 15.96 9.42 -3.18
C LYS A 373 15.35 8.91 -4.49
N GLU A 374 15.37 7.59 -4.70
CA GLU A 374 14.87 6.92 -5.89
C GLU A 374 13.34 7.02 -6.00
N SER A 375 12.64 6.89 -4.88
CA SER A 375 11.19 7.02 -4.81
C SER A 375 10.72 8.45 -5.06
N ILE A 376 11.39 9.47 -4.49
CA ILE A 376 11.06 10.88 -4.74
C ILE A 376 11.34 11.25 -6.21
N ALA A 377 12.44 10.76 -6.78
CA ALA A 377 12.74 10.95 -8.21
C ALA A 377 11.65 10.36 -9.10
N PHE A 378 11.18 9.14 -8.79
CA PHE A 378 10.06 8.51 -9.47
C PHE A 378 8.76 9.32 -9.36
N ILE A 379 8.35 9.69 -8.14
CA ILE A 379 7.13 10.49 -7.89
C ILE A 379 7.16 11.78 -8.71
N ARG A 380 8.31 12.47 -8.69
CA ARG A 380 8.50 13.72 -9.42
C ARG A 380 8.40 13.53 -10.92
N ASN A 381 9.06 12.50 -11.46
CA ASN A 381 8.98 12.19 -12.87
C ASN A 381 7.55 11.86 -13.30
N LEU A 382 6.85 11.03 -12.53
CA LEU A 382 5.47 10.63 -12.81
C LEU A 382 4.52 11.84 -12.78
N TYR A 383 4.64 12.70 -11.78
CA TYR A 383 3.83 13.91 -11.63
C TYR A 383 4.11 14.98 -12.71
N GLU A 384 5.38 15.18 -13.10
CA GLU A 384 5.77 16.26 -14.03
C GLU A 384 5.69 15.83 -15.50
N ASN A 385 6.00 14.57 -15.82
CA ASN A 385 6.20 14.11 -17.20
C ASN A 385 5.17 13.08 -17.68
N TYR A 386 4.35 12.51 -16.78
CA TYR A 386 3.30 11.54 -17.11
C TYR A 386 1.93 11.98 -16.59
N PRO A 387 1.38 13.12 -17.06
CA PRO A 387 0.13 13.66 -16.54
C PRO A 387 -1.07 12.70 -16.66
N ASP A 388 -1.05 11.78 -17.65
CA ASP A 388 -2.08 10.74 -17.82
C ASP A 388 -2.11 9.68 -16.70
N SER A 389 -1.05 9.60 -15.89
CA SER A 389 -0.97 8.70 -14.74
C SER A 389 -1.65 9.25 -13.48
N TRP A 390 -2.06 10.52 -13.48
CA TRP A 390 -2.62 11.20 -12.30
C TRP A 390 -4.14 11.38 -12.44
N GLY A 391 -4.90 11.08 -11.39
CA GLY A 391 -6.36 11.21 -11.40
C GLY A 391 -6.99 11.63 -10.07
N LEU A 392 -8.26 11.26 -9.91
CA LEU A 392 -9.14 11.67 -8.81
C LEU A 392 -8.65 11.24 -7.42
N ALA A 393 -7.85 10.17 -7.35
CA ALA A 393 -7.38 9.58 -6.11
C ALA A 393 -5.87 9.29 -6.14
N GLY A 394 -5.09 10.17 -6.75
CA GLY A 394 -3.63 10.09 -6.79
C GLY A 394 -3.17 9.52 -8.12
N PHE A 395 -2.05 8.79 -8.10
CA PHE A 395 -1.63 8.04 -9.29
C PHE A 395 -2.57 6.84 -9.50
N TYR A 396 -2.82 6.55 -10.77
CA TYR A 396 -3.51 5.35 -11.21
C TYR A 396 -2.63 4.11 -11.03
N ASP A 397 -3.29 2.94 -11.01
CA ASP A 397 -2.72 1.67 -10.56
C ASP A 397 -1.44 1.23 -11.30
N ALA A 398 -1.42 1.38 -12.63
CA ALA A 398 -0.33 0.92 -13.45
C ALA A 398 -0.25 1.65 -14.79
N LEU A 399 0.96 1.70 -15.36
CA LEU A 399 1.20 2.31 -16.67
C LEU A 399 2.36 1.66 -17.42
N SER A 400 2.33 1.81 -18.75
CA SER A 400 3.39 1.36 -19.66
C SER A 400 3.58 2.37 -20.79
N PRO A 401 4.67 3.17 -20.75
CA PRO A 401 5.06 4.03 -21.86
C PRO A 401 5.41 3.27 -23.15
N GLN A 402 5.83 2.00 -23.02
CA GLN A 402 6.07 1.10 -24.14
C GLN A 402 4.81 0.90 -24.99
N TYR A 403 3.68 0.70 -24.32
CA TYR A 403 2.39 0.42 -24.99
C TYR A 403 1.46 1.64 -25.05
N ASN A 404 1.93 2.82 -24.62
CA ASN A 404 1.11 4.02 -24.46
C ASN A 404 -0.20 3.73 -23.68
N TRP A 405 -0.06 3.01 -22.57
CA TRP A 405 -1.17 2.47 -21.81
C TRP A 405 -1.08 2.90 -20.34
N THR A 406 -2.23 3.22 -19.75
CA THR A 406 -2.40 3.48 -18.32
C THR A 406 -3.70 2.80 -17.90
N ALA A 407 -3.65 1.96 -16.86
CA ALA A 407 -4.86 1.48 -16.19
C ALA A 407 -5.45 2.65 -15.41
N LYS A 408 -6.38 3.43 -16.00
CA LYS A 408 -7.02 4.59 -15.35
C LYS A 408 -8.02 4.17 -14.25
N TRP A 409 -7.65 3.17 -13.46
CA TRP A 409 -8.37 2.52 -12.37
C TRP A 409 -7.48 2.52 -11.12
N TYR A 410 -8.04 2.15 -9.97
CA TYR A 410 -7.34 2.13 -8.69
C TYR A 410 -7.66 0.85 -7.91
N LEU A 411 -6.70 0.31 -7.18
CA LEU A 411 -6.88 -0.77 -6.19
C LEU A 411 -6.59 -0.28 -4.77
N ALA A 412 -7.36 -0.74 -3.79
CA ALA A 412 -7.14 -0.36 -2.39
C ALA A 412 -5.76 -0.80 -1.87
N ILE A 413 -5.36 -2.01 -2.27
CA ILE A 413 -4.11 -2.63 -1.85
C ILE A 413 -2.88 -1.92 -2.43
N ASP A 414 -3.06 -1.11 -3.47
CA ASP A 414 -1.98 -0.33 -4.10
C ASP A 414 -2.00 1.12 -3.59
N GLN A 415 -3.17 1.77 -3.49
CA GLN A 415 -3.26 3.14 -2.96
C GLN A 415 -2.93 3.23 -1.45
N GLY A 416 -3.27 2.20 -0.68
CA GLY A 416 -3.15 2.21 0.78
C GLY A 416 -1.70 2.33 1.27
N PRO A 417 -0.80 1.45 0.82
CA PRO A 417 0.62 1.52 1.12
C PRO A 417 1.26 2.85 0.77
N GLU A 418 0.85 3.52 -0.32
CA GLU A 418 1.38 4.83 -0.68
C GLU A 418 1.15 5.85 0.44
N VAL A 419 -0.11 6.00 0.89
CA VAL A 419 -0.47 6.97 1.94
C VAL A 419 0.28 6.66 3.24
N VAL A 420 0.34 5.38 3.60
CA VAL A 420 0.88 4.93 4.88
C VAL A 420 2.41 4.98 4.91
N MET A 421 3.10 4.56 3.86
CA MET A 421 4.56 4.64 3.80
C MET A 421 5.06 6.08 3.61
N LEU A 422 4.31 6.93 2.90
CA LEU A 422 4.56 8.38 2.92
C LEU A 422 4.43 8.96 4.34
N GLU A 423 3.45 8.51 5.12
CA GLU A 423 3.30 8.93 6.52
C GLU A 423 4.48 8.47 7.37
N ASN A 424 4.85 7.20 7.25
CA ASN A 424 5.95 6.62 8.01
C ASN A 424 7.29 7.27 7.67
N TYR A 425 7.55 7.56 6.40
CA TYR A 425 8.74 8.32 5.98
C TYR A 425 8.76 9.72 6.59
N ARG A 426 7.63 10.43 6.55
CA ARG A 426 7.56 11.84 7.01
C ARG A 426 7.56 11.98 8.54
N SER A 427 6.97 11.05 9.29
CA SER A 427 6.76 11.21 10.75
C SER A 427 6.95 9.93 11.57
N GLY A 428 6.91 8.76 10.94
CA GLY A 428 6.89 7.45 11.60
C GLY A 428 5.61 7.20 12.41
N LEU A 429 4.51 7.93 12.16
CA LEU A 429 3.30 7.88 12.99
C LEU A 429 2.73 6.46 13.11
N ILE A 430 2.50 5.78 11.98
CA ILE A 430 1.78 4.50 11.97
C ILE A 430 2.64 3.42 12.64
N TRP A 431 3.94 3.39 12.35
CA TRP A 431 4.93 2.59 13.07
C TRP A 431 4.92 2.82 14.58
N LYS A 432 4.98 4.07 15.02
CA LYS A 432 4.96 4.41 16.45
C LYS A 432 3.68 3.92 17.12
N LEU A 433 2.54 4.04 16.48
CA LEU A 433 1.26 3.58 17.03
C LEU A 433 1.25 2.05 17.16
N PHE A 434 1.54 1.33 16.09
CA PHE A 434 1.50 -0.12 16.08
C PHE A 434 2.56 -0.76 17.01
N MET A 435 3.82 -0.31 16.95
CA MET A 435 4.93 -0.87 17.73
C MET A 435 4.82 -0.59 19.25
N ASN A 436 4.03 0.41 19.65
CA ASN A 436 3.77 0.69 21.07
C ASN A 436 2.56 -0.06 21.64
N ALA A 437 1.82 -0.82 20.82
CA ALA A 437 0.82 -1.74 21.32
C ALA A 437 1.48 -2.81 22.21
N PRO A 438 1.08 -2.98 23.48
CA PRO A 438 1.73 -3.94 24.39
C PRO A 438 1.74 -5.38 23.88
N GLU A 439 0.66 -5.77 23.20
CA GLU A 439 0.47 -7.09 22.60
C GLU A 439 1.48 -7.37 21.48
N VAL A 440 1.76 -6.37 20.64
CA VAL A 440 2.75 -6.48 19.55
C VAL A 440 4.14 -6.70 20.12
N GLN A 441 4.53 -5.94 21.15
CA GLN A 441 5.83 -6.12 21.80
C GLN A 441 5.97 -7.53 22.43
N GLN A 442 4.89 -8.05 23.01
CA GLN A 442 4.88 -9.40 23.57
C GLN A 442 4.95 -10.48 22.48
N GLY A 443 4.22 -10.32 21.38
CA GLY A 443 4.26 -11.23 20.23
C GLY A 443 5.64 -11.26 19.57
N LEU A 444 6.24 -10.09 19.31
CA LEU A 444 7.60 -9.98 18.79
C LEU A 444 8.61 -10.69 19.70
N LYS A 445 8.57 -10.40 21.01
CA LYS A 445 9.44 -11.08 21.98
C LYS A 445 9.22 -12.60 21.98
N LYS A 446 7.97 -13.05 21.90
CA LYS A 446 7.61 -14.48 21.85
C LYS A 446 8.19 -15.18 20.62
N LEU A 447 8.23 -14.51 19.49
CA LEU A 447 8.80 -15.02 18.23
C LEU A 447 10.33 -14.86 18.15
N GLY A 448 10.97 -14.26 19.16
CA GLY A 448 12.42 -14.05 19.17
C GLY A 448 12.90 -12.80 18.42
N PHE A 449 11.98 -11.89 18.08
CA PHE A 449 12.35 -10.61 17.49
C PHE A 449 12.93 -9.66 18.55
N THR A 450 13.81 -8.80 18.08
CA THR A 450 14.39 -7.68 18.81
C THR A 450 14.18 -6.40 18.01
N THR A 451 14.05 -5.28 18.72
CA THR A 451 13.98 -3.95 18.12
C THR A 451 14.82 -2.99 18.94
N SER A 452 15.68 -2.21 18.29
CA SER A 452 16.48 -1.17 18.95
C SER A 452 15.68 0.10 19.27
N LYS A 453 14.55 0.33 18.61
CA LYS A 453 13.73 1.56 18.73
C LYS A 453 12.67 1.49 19.82
N TYR A 454 12.11 0.30 20.08
CA TYR A 454 10.99 0.11 21.01
C TYR A 454 11.37 -0.88 22.12
N PRO A 455 12.32 -0.53 23.01
CA PRO A 455 12.74 -1.44 24.07
C PRO A 455 11.54 -1.79 24.96
N SER A 456 11.37 -3.08 25.25
CA SER A 456 10.30 -3.53 26.14
C SER A 456 10.42 -2.79 27.46
N LYS A 457 9.39 -2.04 27.85
CA LYS A 457 9.34 -1.45 29.20
C LYS A 457 9.30 -2.62 30.18
N GLY A 458 10.46 -2.99 30.72
CA GLY A 458 10.55 -3.98 31.78
C GLY A 458 9.59 -3.57 32.90
N ARG A 459 8.79 -4.52 33.38
CA ARG A 459 8.03 -4.32 34.62
C ARG A 459 9.02 -3.75 35.64
N LYS A 460 8.80 -2.52 36.11
CA LYS A 460 9.42 -2.10 37.37
C LYS A 460 9.01 -3.17 38.37
N ALA A 461 9.97 -3.94 38.86
CA ALA A 461 9.73 -4.82 39.99
C ALA A 461 9.14 -3.95 41.09
N VAL A 462 7.88 -4.22 41.44
CA VAL A 462 7.31 -3.71 42.67
C VAL A 462 8.15 -4.37 43.77
N LYS A 463 9.05 -3.58 44.37
CA LYS A 463 9.73 -3.94 45.60
C LYS A 463 8.77 -3.78 46.77
#